data_AF-A6GG71-F1
#
_entry.id   AF-A6GG71-F1
#
_cell.length_a   1.000
_cell.length_b   1.000
_cell.length_c   1.000
_cell.angle_alpha   90.00
_cell.angle_beta   90.00
_cell.angle_gamma   90.00
#
_symmetry.space_group_name_H-M   'P 1'
#
loop_
_entity.id
_entity.type
_entity.pdbx_description
1 polymer ?
#
loop_
_entity_poly.entity_id
_entity_poly.type
_entity_poly.pdbx_seq_one_letter_code
_entity_poly.pdbx_strand_id
1 'polypeptide(L)'
;MSLFGRNKNKGKPPPGEPPAKLVERAFKELRVHVRLSDQGLGVGADVHEKLHESVPELVPYGSNQYAAVRAILDWDHSLPSDYMLLRIYTAYSRHEARLLDTQIRARDQAIASDNVYPEFDLPDYGELDASETYIAVLRPGSTSFEEFRFFSDWRKEVRPPVARAALSAVKGLESYQAAYKARQNDALGSAVVVGWVPPCLAHSTAWAVEIWLVVEFDGQVGKAKVFMVDSESLEVTREYLTEVHVP
;
A
#
# COMPACT_ATOMS: atom_id res chain seq x y z
N MET A 1 26.27 6.09 6.52
CA MET A 1 26.27 4.62 6.44
C MET A 1 24.84 4.20 6.12
N SER A 2 24.62 3.46 5.04
CA SER A 2 23.27 3.00 4.67
C SER A 2 22.69 2.13 5.79
N LEU A 3 21.57 2.57 6.37
CA LEU A 3 20.81 1.87 7.41
C LEU A 3 20.08 0.63 6.87
N PHE A 4 20.05 0.47 5.54
CA PHE A 4 19.58 -0.71 4.87
C PHE A 4 20.62 -1.82 5.03
N GLY A 5 20.30 -2.82 5.86
CA GLY A 5 21.19 -3.96 5.94
C GLY A 5 21.26 -4.69 4.61
N ARG A 6 22.48 -5.02 4.22
CA ARG A 6 22.78 -5.87 3.06
C ARG A 6 21.87 -7.07 3.04
N ASN A 7 20.96 -7.11 2.07
CA ASN A 7 20.26 -8.32 1.71
C ASN A 7 21.31 -9.34 1.25
N LYS A 8 21.27 -10.58 1.76
CA LYS A 8 22.34 -11.58 1.55
C LYS A 8 22.38 -12.16 0.13
N ASN A 9 21.54 -11.70 -0.79
CA ASN A 9 21.57 -12.09 -2.19
C ASN A 9 22.62 -11.27 -2.96
N LYS A 10 23.89 -11.68 -2.83
CA LYS A 10 24.98 -11.22 -3.69
C LYS A 10 24.81 -11.81 -5.09
N GLY A 11 24.23 -11.00 -5.95
CA GLY A 11 24.28 -11.10 -7.40
C GLY A 11 23.40 -9.97 -7.90
N LYS A 12 24.00 -8.80 -8.24
CA LYS A 12 23.21 -7.71 -8.84
C LYS A 12 22.55 -8.30 -10.08
N PRO A 13 21.21 -8.38 -10.14
CA PRO A 13 20.55 -8.66 -11.41
C PRO A 13 20.98 -7.55 -12.39
N PRO A 14 21.07 -7.82 -13.70
CA PRO A 14 21.20 -6.75 -14.69
C PRO A 14 20.09 -5.71 -14.43
N PRO A 15 20.31 -4.42 -14.76
CA PRO A 15 19.30 -3.39 -14.47
C PRO A 15 17.97 -3.84 -15.11
N GLY A 16 16.99 -4.13 -14.24
CA GLY A 16 15.64 -4.38 -14.68
C GLY A 16 15.08 -3.15 -15.39
N GLU A 17 13.93 -3.32 -16.05
CA GLU A 17 13.17 -2.16 -16.50
C GLU A 17 12.90 -1.23 -15.30
N PRO A 18 13.02 0.10 -15.48
CA PRO A 18 12.68 1.04 -14.42
C PRO A 18 11.25 0.80 -13.89
N PRO A 19 11.00 0.98 -12.58
CA PRO A 19 9.67 0.81 -11.99
C PRO A 19 8.56 1.51 -12.79
N ALA A 20 8.78 2.75 -13.21
CA ALA A 20 7.83 3.52 -14.01
C ALA A 20 7.39 2.79 -15.30
N LYS A 21 8.30 2.11 -16.01
CA LYS A 21 7.95 1.36 -17.23
C LYS A 21 7.13 0.11 -16.93
N LEU A 22 7.42 -0.55 -15.81
CA LEU A 22 6.67 -1.72 -15.36
C LEU A 22 5.25 -1.34 -14.94
N VAL A 23 5.11 -0.21 -14.25
CA VAL A 23 3.82 0.38 -13.87
C VAL A 23 3.04 0.78 -15.12
N GLU A 24 3.65 1.53 -16.05
CA GLU A 24 3.03 1.92 -17.32
C GLU A 24 2.50 0.70 -18.10
N ARG A 25 3.30 -0.37 -18.20
CA ARG A 25 2.86 -1.63 -18.84
C ARG A 25 1.70 -2.27 -18.09
N ALA A 26 1.74 -2.28 -16.75
CA ALA A 26 0.66 -2.83 -15.96
C ALA A 26 -0.68 -2.11 -16.18
N PHE A 27 -0.66 -0.80 -16.43
CA PHE A 27 -1.87 -0.04 -16.79
C PHE A 27 -2.30 -0.23 -18.25
N LYS A 28 -1.38 -0.41 -19.18
CA LYS A 28 -1.72 -0.83 -20.56
C LYS A 28 -2.38 -2.21 -20.60
N GLU A 29 -2.04 -3.06 -19.65
CA GLU A 29 -2.57 -4.42 -19.46
C GLU A 29 -3.57 -4.48 -18.30
N LEU A 30 -4.20 -3.34 -17.93
CA LEU A 30 -5.08 -3.25 -16.78
C LEU A 30 -6.22 -4.27 -16.91
N ARG A 31 -6.28 -5.17 -15.94
CA ARG A 31 -7.38 -6.12 -15.82
C ARG A 31 -8.55 -5.44 -15.15
N VAL A 32 -9.76 -5.62 -15.67
CA VAL A 32 -10.99 -5.08 -15.09
C VAL A 32 -11.86 -6.25 -14.65
N HIS A 33 -12.35 -6.22 -13.42
CA HIS A 33 -13.27 -7.24 -12.92
C HIS A 33 -14.56 -7.26 -13.75
N VAL A 34 -15.12 -8.46 -13.96
CA VAL A 34 -16.28 -8.64 -14.86
C VAL A 34 -17.49 -7.83 -14.40
N ARG A 35 -17.73 -7.75 -13.09
CA ARG A 35 -18.84 -6.97 -12.52
C ARG A 35 -18.73 -5.47 -12.75
N LEU A 36 -17.51 -4.93 -12.84
CA LEU A 36 -17.32 -3.53 -13.24
C LEU A 36 -17.53 -3.37 -14.74
N SER A 37 -17.02 -4.31 -15.52
CA SER A 37 -17.15 -4.32 -16.98
C SER A 37 -18.62 -4.39 -17.43
N ASP A 38 -19.44 -5.20 -16.75
CA ASP A 38 -20.89 -5.32 -16.99
C ASP A 38 -21.64 -3.99 -16.75
N GLN A 39 -21.11 -3.14 -15.87
CA GLN A 39 -21.62 -1.80 -15.59
C GLN A 39 -21.04 -0.72 -16.52
N GLY A 40 -20.16 -1.09 -17.45
CA GLY A 40 -19.43 -0.15 -18.32
C GLY A 40 -18.33 0.65 -17.59
N LEU A 41 -17.92 0.20 -16.39
CA LEU A 41 -16.91 0.86 -15.58
C LEU A 41 -15.51 0.33 -15.91
N GLY A 42 -14.50 1.22 -15.93
CA GLY A 42 -13.11 0.84 -16.19
C GLY A 42 -12.81 0.41 -17.63
N VAL A 43 -13.78 0.54 -18.53
CA VAL A 43 -13.66 0.16 -19.95
C VAL A 43 -13.14 1.36 -20.74
N GLY A 44 -12.07 1.15 -21.51
CA GLY A 44 -11.51 2.16 -22.41
C GLY A 44 -10.06 2.51 -22.11
N ALA A 45 -9.26 2.70 -23.17
CA ALA A 45 -7.84 3.01 -23.03
C ALA A 45 -7.58 4.38 -22.37
N ASP A 46 -8.50 5.33 -22.54
CA ASP A 46 -8.41 6.66 -21.91
C ASP A 46 -8.57 6.60 -20.38
N VAL A 47 -9.42 5.69 -19.88
CA VAL A 47 -9.58 5.45 -18.45
C VAL A 47 -8.30 4.86 -17.88
N HIS A 48 -7.67 3.92 -18.58
CA HIS A 48 -6.43 3.27 -18.13
C HIS A 48 -5.26 4.26 -18.04
N GLU A 49 -5.16 5.15 -19.02
CA GLU A 49 -4.16 6.24 -19.04
C GLU A 49 -4.37 7.21 -17.88
N LYS A 50 -5.60 7.69 -17.66
CA LYS A 50 -5.94 8.60 -16.55
C LYS A 50 -5.73 7.96 -15.18
N LEU A 51 -6.02 6.66 -15.04
CA LEU A 51 -5.73 5.92 -13.81
C LEU A 51 -4.22 5.84 -13.57
N HIS A 52 -3.43 5.55 -14.60
CA HIS A 52 -1.97 5.54 -14.52
C HIS A 52 -1.42 6.90 -14.08
N GLU A 53 -1.91 7.99 -14.67
CA GLU A 53 -1.52 9.37 -14.31
C GLU A 53 -1.86 9.73 -12.85
N SER A 54 -2.89 9.11 -12.29
CA SER A 54 -3.33 9.34 -10.91
C SER A 54 -2.51 8.53 -9.89
N VAL A 55 -1.78 7.50 -10.33
CA VAL A 55 -0.91 6.70 -9.46
C VAL A 55 0.34 7.49 -9.08
N PRO A 56 0.61 7.68 -7.78
CA PRO A 56 1.86 8.30 -7.37
C PRO A 56 3.05 7.40 -7.70
N GLU A 57 4.25 7.98 -7.77
CA GLU A 57 5.45 7.22 -8.07
C GLU A 57 5.66 6.05 -7.08
N LEU A 58 5.78 4.83 -7.63
CA LEU A 58 6.02 3.61 -6.85
C LEU A 58 7.51 3.31 -6.80
N VAL A 59 8.04 3.22 -5.58
CA VAL A 59 9.48 3.01 -5.31
C VAL A 59 9.66 1.68 -4.59
N PRO A 60 10.38 0.69 -5.18
CA PRO A 60 10.66 -0.58 -4.51
C PRO A 60 11.35 -0.39 -3.15
N TYR A 61 11.01 -1.22 -2.16
CA TYR A 61 11.66 -1.14 -0.86
C TYR A 61 13.16 -1.46 -0.89
N GLY A 62 13.94 -0.58 -0.25
CA GLY A 62 15.36 -0.77 0.02
C GLY A 62 16.21 -0.89 -1.25
N SER A 63 16.83 -2.05 -1.44
CA SER A 63 17.70 -2.32 -2.60
C SER A 63 17.06 -3.26 -3.63
N ASN A 64 15.77 -3.52 -3.48
CA ASN A 64 15.03 -4.37 -4.41
C ASN A 64 14.77 -3.64 -5.73
N GLN A 65 14.34 -4.42 -6.72
CA GLN A 65 13.80 -3.93 -7.99
C GLN A 65 12.53 -4.71 -8.27
N TYR A 66 11.55 -4.09 -8.91
CA TYR A 66 10.40 -4.85 -9.41
C TYR A 66 10.84 -5.70 -10.61
N ALA A 67 10.52 -6.98 -10.55
CA ALA A 67 10.56 -7.88 -11.70
C ALA A 67 9.25 -7.83 -12.49
N ALA A 68 8.14 -7.53 -11.82
CA ALA A 68 6.82 -7.40 -12.41
C ALA A 68 5.91 -6.49 -11.58
N VAL A 69 4.96 -5.86 -12.26
CA VAL A 69 3.82 -5.14 -11.68
C VAL A 69 2.56 -5.63 -12.39
N ARG A 70 1.46 -5.79 -11.65
CA ARG A 70 0.12 -6.14 -12.15
C ARG A 70 -0.87 -5.14 -11.59
N ALA A 71 -1.68 -4.54 -12.45
CA ALA A 71 -2.77 -3.65 -12.04
C ALA A 71 -4.10 -4.34 -12.34
N ILE A 72 -5.01 -4.30 -11.38
CA ILE A 72 -6.35 -4.87 -11.48
C ILE A 72 -7.34 -3.84 -10.92
N LEU A 73 -8.32 -3.45 -11.72
CA LEU A 73 -9.47 -2.69 -11.26
C LEU A 73 -10.57 -3.66 -10.84
N ASP A 74 -10.75 -3.76 -9.53
CA ASP A 74 -11.54 -4.77 -8.86
C ASP A 74 -12.82 -4.19 -8.26
N TRP A 75 -13.79 -5.06 -7.98
CA TRP A 75 -15.11 -4.65 -7.51
C TRP A 75 -15.25 -4.70 -5.98
N ASP A 76 -16.29 -4.06 -5.47
CA ASP A 76 -16.57 -3.88 -4.04
C ASP A 76 -17.61 -4.86 -3.49
N HIS A 77 -18.01 -5.86 -4.27
CA HIS A 77 -19.11 -6.80 -3.98
C HIS A 77 -20.50 -6.13 -3.85
N SER A 78 -20.68 -4.93 -4.42
CA SER A 78 -21.98 -4.26 -4.52
C SER A 78 -22.45 -4.13 -5.96
N LEU A 79 -23.78 -4.24 -6.16
CA LEU A 79 -24.44 -4.01 -7.45
C LEU A 79 -25.65 -3.08 -7.26
N PRO A 80 -25.64 -1.86 -7.86
CA PRO A 80 -24.51 -1.24 -8.54
C PRO A 80 -23.31 -1.04 -7.60
N SER A 81 -22.10 -0.95 -8.16
CA SER A 81 -20.90 -0.72 -7.34
C SER A 81 -20.91 0.68 -6.73
N ASP A 82 -20.59 0.78 -5.44
CA ASP A 82 -20.41 2.04 -4.72
C ASP A 82 -18.98 2.55 -4.87
N TYR A 83 -18.04 1.63 -5.06
CA TYR A 83 -16.61 1.86 -5.21
C TYR A 83 -15.97 0.94 -6.27
N MET A 84 -14.82 1.37 -6.78
CA MET A 84 -13.89 0.54 -7.55
C MET A 84 -12.56 0.46 -6.78
N LEU A 85 -11.95 -0.72 -6.73
CA LEU A 85 -10.72 -0.98 -6.01
C LEU A 85 -9.57 -1.20 -7.02
N LEU A 86 -8.69 -0.22 -7.19
CA LEU A 86 -7.50 -0.40 -8.00
C LEU A 86 -6.41 -1.09 -7.16
N ARG A 87 -6.15 -2.36 -7.45
CA ARG A 87 -5.13 -3.18 -6.79
C ARG A 87 -3.88 -3.25 -7.66
N ILE A 88 -2.74 -2.83 -7.12
CA ILE A 88 -1.44 -2.88 -7.79
C ILE A 88 -0.54 -3.85 -7.01
N TYR A 89 -0.24 -4.99 -7.63
CA TYR A 89 0.63 -6.02 -7.08
C TYR A 89 2.02 -5.93 -7.68
N THR A 90 3.05 -5.94 -6.86
CA THR A 90 4.45 -5.95 -7.31
C THR A 90 5.16 -7.23 -6.86
N ALA A 91 6.14 -7.65 -7.66
CA ALA A 91 6.97 -8.80 -7.36
C ALA A 91 8.44 -8.42 -7.54
N TYR A 92 9.31 -8.74 -6.57
CA TYR A 92 10.74 -8.44 -6.66
C TYR A 92 11.53 -9.43 -7.52
N SER A 93 10.99 -10.62 -7.75
CA SER A 93 11.64 -11.67 -8.51
C SER A 93 10.72 -12.24 -9.59
N ARG A 94 11.33 -12.83 -10.61
CA ARG A 94 10.59 -13.56 -11.65
C ARG A 94 9.86 -14.79 -11.11
N HIS A 95 10.31 -15.34 -9.98
CA HIS A 95 9.64 -16.46 -9.34
C HIS A 95 8.33 -16.01 -8.70
N GLU A 96 8.38 -14.98 -7.85
CA GLU A 96 7.19 -14.35 -7.26
C GLU A 96 6.21 -13.89 -8.35
N ALA A 97 6.71 -13.27 -9.43
CA ALA A 97 5.88 -12.84 -10.55
C ALA A 97 5.10 -14.00 -11.18
N ARG A 98 5.72 -15.18 -11.34
CA ARG A 98 5.04 -16.38 -11.87
C ARG A 98 4.00 -16.92 -10.91
N LEU A 99 4.26 -16.87 -9.60
CA LEU A 99 3.29 -17.28 -8.58
C LEU A 99 2.09 -16.35 -8.59
N LEU A 100 2.31 -15.04 -8.63
CA LEU A 100 1.26 -14.03 -8.80
C LEU A 100 0.43 -14.28 -10.06
N ASP A 101 1.08 -14.49 -11.21
CA ASP A 101 0.38 -14.81 -12.47
C ASP A 101 -0.43 -16.12 -12.41
N THR A 102 -0.03 -17.06 -11.55
CA THR A 102 -0.76 -18.32 -11.34
C THR A 102 -1.99 -18.07 -10.48
N GLN A 103 -1.87 -17.28 -9.41
CA GLN A 103 -2.98 -16.90 -8.55
C GLN A 103 -4.03 -16.07 -9.30
N ILE A 104 -3.61 -15.11 -10.12
CA ILE A 104 -4.50 -14.31 -10.97
C ILE A 104 -5.27 -15.22 -11.93
N ARG A 105 -4.59 -16.16 -12.59
CA ARG A 105 -5.25 -17.12 -13.50
C ARG A 105 -6.21 -18.07 -12.78
N ALA A 106 -5.88 -18.49 -11.56
CA ALA A 106 -6.80 -19.29 -10.75
C ALA A 106 -8.05 -18.48 -10.38
N ARG A 107 -7.88 -17.18 -10.06
CA ARG A 107 -9.01 -16.28 -9.78
C ARG A 107 -9.87 -16.03 -11.01
N ASP A 108 -9.26 -15.81 -12.17
CA ASP A 108 -9.97 -15.71 -13.46
C ASP A 108 -10.85 -16.93 -13.71
N GLN A 109 -10.33 -18.14 -13.46
CA GLN A 109 -11.07 -19.39 -13.66
C GLN A 109 -12.23 -19.53 -12.68
N ALA A 110 -12.05 -19.16 -11.41
CA ALA A 110 -13.12 -19.16 -10.42
C ALA A 110 -14.23 -18.17 -10.79
N ILE A 111 -13.86 -16.93 -11.14
CA ILE A 111 -14.79 -15.90 -11.61
C ILE A 111 -15.56 -16.39 -12.85
N ALA A 112 -14.88 -16.97 -13.84
CA ALA A 112 -15.52 -17.45 -15.06
C ALA A 112 -16.46 -18.65 -14.81
N SER A 113 -16.11 -19.54 -13.88
CA SER A 113 -16.95 -20.66 -13.42
C SER A 113 -18.26 -20.17 -12.83
N ASP A 114 -18.18 -19.16 -11.98
CA ASP A 114 -19.30 -18.75 -11.12
C ASP A 114 -20.12 -17.61 -11.74
N ASN A 115 -19.63 -16.99 -12.83
CA ASN A 115 -20.32 -15.93 -13.55
C ASN A 115 -21.47 -16.46 -14.43
N VAL A 116 -22.49 -17.00 -13.77
CA VAL A 116 -23.71 -17.52 -14.42
C VAL A 116 -24.81 -16.46 -14.45
N TYR A 117 -24.94 -15.68 -13.38
CA TYR A 117 -25.98 -14.66 -13.22
C TYR A 117 -25.38 -13.36 -12.68
N PRO A 118 -25.77 -12.18 -13.19
CA PRO A 118 -25.24 -10.88 -12.74
C PRO A 118 -25.40 -10.62 -11.25
N GLU A 119 -26.51 -11.05 -10.66
CA GLU A 119 -26.86 -10.82 -9.25
C GLU A 119 -26.04 -11.64 -8.25
N PHE A 120 -25.29 -12.64 -8.72
CA PHE A 120 -24.51 -13.50 -7.83
C PHE A 120 -23.14 -12.89 -7.53
N ASP A 121 -22.76 -13.06 -6.28
CA ASP A 121 -21.45 -12.66 -5.79
C ASP A 121 -20.36 -13.47 -6.48
N LEU A 122 -19.28 -12.80 -6.86
CA LEU A 122 -18.10 -13.39 -7.50
C LEU A 122 -16.85 -13.16 -6.66
N PRO A 123 -15.87 -14.08 -6.70
CA PRO A 123 -14.59 -13.82 -6.06
C PRO A 123 -13.95 -12.53 -6.60
N ASP A 124 -13.45 -11.67 -5.71
CA ASP A 124 -12.64 -10.52 -6.10
C ASP A 124 -11.19 -10.94 -6.39
N TYR A 125 -10.30 -9.99 -6.68
CA TYR A 125 -8.85 -10.21 -6.77
C TYR A 125 -8.14 -9.84 -5.46
N GLY A 126 -8.82 -9.88 -4.32
CA GLY A 126 -8.21 -9.66 -3.01
C GLY A 126 -7.23 -10.76 -2.61
N GLU A 127 -6.35 -10.41 -1.66
CA GLU A 127 -5.50 -11.37 -0.93
C GLU A 127 -4.56 -12.23 -1.81
N LEU A 128 -4.05 -11.66 -2.91
CA LEU A 128 -3.01 -12.31 -3.71
C LEU A 128 -1.63 -12.08 -3.09
N ASP A 129 -0.80 -13.14 -3.05
CA ASP A 129 0.56 -13.04 -2.54
C ASP A 129 1.43 -12.20 -3.49
N ALA A 130 1.93 -11.09 -2.98
CA ALA A 130 2.81 -10.16 -3.68
C ALA A 130 3.85 -9.57 -2.72
N SER A 131 4.96 -9.08 -3.27
CA SER A 131 6.01 -8.46 -2.46
C SER A 131 5.55 -7.13 -1.87
N GLU A 132 4.80 -6.35 -2.64
CA GLU A 132 4.12 -5.12 -2.22
C GLU A 132 2.76 -5.05 -2.91
N THR A 133 1.75 -4.62 -2.16
CA THR A 133 0.39 -4.41 -2.65
C THR A 133 -0.03 -2.98 -2.35
N TYR A 134 -0.45 -2.25 -3.38
CA TYR A 134 -1.07 -0.94 -3.24
C TYR A 134 -2.54 -1.03 -3.60
N ILE A 135 -3.40 -0.36 -2.83
CA ILE A 135 -4.84 -0.38 -3.07
C ILE A 135 -5.33 1.06 -3.10
N ALA A 136 -5.92 1.47 -4.22
CA ALA A 136 -6.62 2.73 -4.35
C ALA A 136 -8.14 2.51 -4.33
N VAL A 137 -8.87 3.37 -3.62
CA VAL A 137 -10.33 3.39 -3.61
C VAL A 137 -10.82 4.54 -4.48
N LEU A 138 -11.73 4.26 -5.41
CA LEU A 138 -12.29 5.23 -6.33
C LEU A 138 -13.81 5.14 -6.37
N ARG A 139 -14.48 6.25 -6.70
CA ARG A 139 -15.90 6.24 -7.05
C ARG A 139 -16.12 5.76 -8.49
N PRO A 140 -17.24 5.08 -8.78
CA PRO A 140 -17.63 4.73 -10.15
C PRO A 140 -17.52 5.93 -11.09
N GLY A 141 -16.86 5.74 -12.24
CA GLY A 141 -16.66 6.79 -13.25
C GLY A 141 -15.59 7.83 -12.92
N SER A 142 -14.96 7.78 -11.74
CA SER A 142 -13.83 8.64 -11.38
C SER A 142 -12.49 7.93 -11.60
N THR A 143 -11.45 8.73 -11.87
CA THR A 143 -10.05 8.29 -11.87
C THR A 143 -9.25 8.86 -10.70
N SER A 144 -9.88 9.70 -9.86
CA SER A 144 -9.27 10.23 -8.64
C SER A 144 -9.40 9.25 -7.48
N PHE A 145 -8.35 9.12 -6.67
CA PHE A 145 -8.35 8.23 -5.52
C PHE A 145 -8.92 8.95 -4.29
N GLU A 146 -9.94 8.37 -3.66
CA GLU A 146 -10.40 8.79 -2.32
C GLU A 146 -9.40 8.34 -1.25
N GLU A 147 -8.76 7.19 -1.49
CA GLU A 147 -7.77 6.63 -0.60
C GLU A 147 -6.70 5.87 -1.37
N PHE A 148 -5.47 5.85 -0.85
CA PHE A 148 -4.36 5.05 -1.35
C PHE A 148 -3.66 4.37 -0.17
N ARG A 149 -3.61 3.04 -0.18
CA ARG A 149 -3.09 2.22 0.92
C ARG A 149 -1.94 1.35 0.45
N PHE A 150 -1.07 0.98 1.38
CA PHE A 150 0.06 0.08 1.17
C PHE A 150 0.03 -1.10 2.15
N PHE A 151 0.22 -2.30 1.59
CA PHE A 151 0.25 -3.56 2.30
C PHE A 151 1.45 -4.38 1.87
N SER A 152 2.08 -5.02 2.86
CA SER A 152 3.10 -6.04 2.64
C SER A 152 3.33 -6.79 3.95
N ASP A 153 3.57 -8.10 3.87
CA ASP A 153 3.80 -8.94 5.06
C ASP A 153 5.04 -8.52 5.83
N TRP A 154 6.10 -8.13 5.12
CA TRP A 154 7.36 -7.71 5.72
C TRP A 154 7.32 -6.27 6.25
N ARG A 155 6.24 -5.50 6.04
CA ARG A 155 6.14 -4.07 6.42
C ARG A 155 6.50 -3.83 7.89
N LYS A 156 6.15 -4.76 8.78
CA LYS A 156 6.40 -4.66 10.23
C LYS A 156 7.86 -4.96 10.62
N GLU A 157 8.69 -5.45 9.69
CA GLU A 157 10.08 -5.82 9.92
C GLU A 157 11.04 -4.61 9.93
N VAL A 158 10.81 -3.69 10.87
CA VAL A 158 11.71 -2.55 11.10
C VAL A 158 12.86 -2.98 12.02
N ARG A 159 14.09 -2.82 11.54
CA ARG A 159 15.28 -3.23 12.30
C ARG A 159 15.44 -2.40 13.58
N PRO A 160 15.84 -2.99 14.72
CA PRO A 160 15.92 -2.26 15.99
C PRO A 160 16.77 -0.97 15.97
N PRO A 161 17.93 -0.89 15.29
CA PRO A 161 18.67 0.37 15.20
C PRO A 161 17.90 1.48 14.49
N VAL A 162 17.19 1.14 13.41
CA VAL A 162 16.37 2.09 12.64
C VAL A 162 15.17 2.53 13.45
N ALA A 163 14.46 1.58 14.07
CA ALA A 163 13.33 1.86 14.95
C ALA A 163 13.72 2.81 16.09
N ARG A 164 14.86 2.59 16.74
CA ARG A 164 15.37 3.47 17.81
C ARG A 164 15.71 4.87 17.30
N ALA A 165 16.34 4.98 16.13
CA ALA A 165 16.68 6.27 15.54
C ALA A 165 15.41 7.08 15.20
N ALA A 166 14.44 6.45 14.53
CA ALA A 166 13.17 7.08 14.19
C ALA A 166 12.36 7.49 15.44
N LEU A 167 12.30 6.62 16.45
CA LEU A 167 11.66 6.96 17.74
C LEU A 167 12.36 8.13 18.44
N SER A 168 13.68 8.20 18.39
CA SER A 168 14.44 9.32 18.97
C SER A 168 14.13 10.63 18.24
N ALA A 169 14.02 10.61 16.91
CA ALA A 169 13.66 11.78 16.12
C ALA A 169 12.26 12.29 16.49
N VAL A 170 11.27 11.40 16.52
CA VAL A 170 9.89 11.75 16.92
C VAL A 170 9.82 12.30 18.34
N LYS A 171 10.53 11.68 19.30
CA LYS A 171 10.55 12.15 20.70
C LYS A 171 11.18 13.53 20.86
N GLY A 172 12.01 13.98 19.93
CA GLY A 172 12.57 15.32 19.92
C GLY A 172 11.59 16.42 19.50
N LEU A 173 10.46 16.07 18.89
CA LEU A 173 9.50 17.04 18.36
C LEU A 173 8.65 17.70 19.45
N GLU A 174 8.47 19.01 19.36
CA GLU A 174 7.53 19.73 20.21
C GLU A 174 6.08 19.24 20.00
N SER A 175 5.72 18.93 18.75
CA SER A 175 4.42 18.39 18.36
C SER A 175 4.14 17.00 18.98
N TYR A 176 5.19 16.20 19.19
CA TYR A 176 5.12 14.94 19.95
C TYR A 176 4.96 15.21 21.44
N GLN A 177 5.79 16.08 22.02
CA GLN A 177 5.75 16.40 23.45
C GLN A 177 4.39 16.99 23.86
N ALA A 178 3.80 17.83 23.01
CA ALA A 178 2.46 18.37 23.21
C ALA A 178 1.40 17.27 23.23
N ALA A 179 1.39 16.39 22.22
CA ALA A 179 0.46 15.26 22.14
C ALA A 179 0.65 14.27 23.30
N TYR A 180 1.90 14.01 23.70
CA TYR A 180 2.25 13.14 24.80
C TYR A 180 1.72 13.67 26.14
N LYS A 181 1.69 14.98 26.35
CA LYS A 181 1.13 15.62 27.55
C LYS A 181 -0.39 15.71 27.53
N ALA A 182 -0.99 15.87 26.34
CA ALA A 182 -2.43 16.04 26.17
C ALA A 182 -3.22 14.72 26.12
N ARG A 183 -2.55 13.57 26.15
CA ARG A 183 -3.21 12.25 26.07
C ARG A 183 -4.19 12.02 27.22
N GLN A 184 -5.20 11.21 26.97
CA GLN A 184 -6.29 10.92 27.90
C GLN A 184 -5.81 10.32 29.23
N ASN A 185 -4.84 9.41 29.20
CA ASN A 185 -4.19 8.88 30.40
C ASN A 185 -2.78 8.32 30.10
N ASP A 186 -1.96 8.14 31.13
CA ASP A 186 -0.60 7.59 31.01
C ASP A 186 -0.53 6.08 30.74
N ALA A 187 -1.65 5.35 30.86
CA ALA A 187 -1.69 3.91 30.61
C ALA A 187 -1.67 3.57 29.11
N LEU A 188 -1.84 4.55 28.21
CA LEU A 188 -1.79 4.38 26.74
C LEU A 188 -0.40 4.03 26.19
N GLY A 189 0.65 4.07 27.03
CA GLY A 189 2.00 3.69 26.65
C GLY A 189 2.77 4.78 25.89
N SER A 190 3.95 4.43 25.39
CA SER A 190 4.78 5.34 24.58
C SER A 190 4.48 5.18 23.09
N ALA A 191 5.08 6.06 22.27
CA ALA A 191 5.10 5.85 20.83
C ALA A 191 5.63 4.47 20.45
N VAL A 192 4.99 3.86 19.44
CA VAL A 192 5.33 2.54 18.90
C VAL A 192 5.64 2.65 17.42
N VAL A 193 6.59 1.84 16.96
CA VAL A 193 6.87 1.70 15.52
C VAL A 193 5.86 0.72 14.94
N VAL A 194 5.13 1.17 13.91
CA VAL A 194 4.11 0.36 13.23
C VAL A 194 4.71 -0.41 12.06
N GLY A 195 5.54 0.24 11.25
CA GLY A 195 6.17 -0.41 10.10
C GLY A 195 6.75 0.56 9.09
N TRP A 196 7.17 0.01 7.97
CA TRP A 196 7.63 0.75 6.80
C TRP A 196 6.48 1.39 6.02
N VAL A 197 6.71 2.55 5.41
CA VAL A 197 5.74 3.25 4.57
C VAL A 197 6.44 3.74 3.30
N PRO A 198 5.85 3.57 2.11
CA PRO A 198 6.44 3.99 0.86
C PRO A 198 6.52 5.53 0.77
N PRO A 199 7.47 6.07 -0.01
CA PRO A 199 7.69 7.52 -0.13
C PRO A 199 6.43 8.30 -0.49
N CYS A 200 5.62 7.78 -1.41
CA CYS A 200 4.39 8.41 -1.86
C CYS A 200 3.35 8.62 -0.75
N LEU A 201 3.28 7.74 0.24
CA LEU A 201 2.37 7.86 1.39
C LEU A 201 2.98 8.68 2.53
N ALA A 202 4.29 8.61 2.69
CA ALA A 202 5.01 9.33 3.74
C ALA A 202 5.34 10.79 3.38
N HIS A 203 5.13 11.21 2.12
CA HIS A 203 5.56 12.50 1.58
C HIS A 203 7.07 12.71 1.76
N SER A 204 7.83 11.64 1.54
CA SER A 204 9.27 11.58 1.78
C SER A 204 10.01 11.23 0.49
N THR A 205 11.35 11.34 0.52
CA THR A 205 12.19 10.97 -0.62
C THR A 205 12.62 9.50 -0.55
N ALA A 206 12.88 9.01 0.65
CA ALA A 206 13.16 7.60 0.92
C ALA A 206 11.94 6.94 1.59
N TRP A 207 12.00 5.62 1.74
CA TRP A 207 11.03 4.91 2.56
C TRP A 207 11.06 5.44 3.99
N ALA A 208 9.89 5.51 4.61
CA ALA A 208 9.73 6.06 5.96
C ALA A 208 9.37 4.97 6.98
N VAL A 209 9.63 5.27 8.24
CA VAL A 209 9.13 4.50 9.39
C VAL A 209 7.92 5.22 9.96
N GLU A 210 6.80 4.51 10.05
CA GLU A 210 5.58 4.99 10.68
C GLU A 210 5.62 4.73 12.18
N ILE A 211 5.34 5.77 12.95
CA ILE A 211 5.31 5.76 14.41
C ILE A 211 3.97 6.29 14.88
N TRP A 212 3.33 5.55 15.78
CA TRP A 212 2.04 5.94 16.36
C TRP A 212 2.20 6.27 17.83
N LEU A 213 1.58 7.36 18.26
CA LEU A 213 1.33 7.69 19.66
C LEU A 213 -0.18 7.65 19.89
N VAL A 214 -0.67 6.67 20.64
CA VAL A 214 -2.08 6.63 21.06
C VAL A 214 -2.33 7.80 22.02
N VAL A 215 -3.31 8.64 21.69
CA VAL A 215 -3.66 9.85 22.46
C VAL A 215 -4.99 9.71 23.19
N GLU A 216 -5.93 8.93 22.66
CA GLU A 216 -7.24 8.65 23.25
C GLU A 216 -7.58 7.18 23.00
N PHE A 217 -8.25 6.52 23.96
CA PHE A 217 -8.78 5.18 23.78
C PHE A 217 -9.94 4.93 24.76
N ASP A 218 -11.13 4.61 24.24
CA ASP A 218 -12.33 4.39 25.04
C ASP A 218 -12.69 2.90 25.25
N GLY A 219 -11.88 1.97 24.73
CA GLY A 219 -12.14 0.53 24.75
C GLY A 219 -12.63 -0.04 23.42
N GLN A 220 -13.17 0.78 22.53
CA GLN A 220 -13.63 0.38 21.20
C GLN A 220 -12.91 1.13 20.08
N VAL A 221 -12.75 2.45 20.24
CA VAL A 221 -12.09 3.33 19.28
C VAL A 221 -11.00 4.12 20.00
N GLY A 222 -9.81 4.11 19.38
CA GLY A 222 -8.71 4.95 19.77
C GLY A 222 -8.49 6.09 18.79
N LYS A 223 -7.73 7.09 19.22
CA LYS A 223 -7.06 8.02 18.31
C LYS A 223 -5.56 7.91 18.50
N ALA A 224 -4.85 7.92 17.39
CA ALA A 224 -3.41 7.99 17.38
C ALA A 224 -2.92 9.21 16.61
N LYS A 225 -1.89 9.86 17.14
CA LYS A 225 -1.07 10.77 16.36
C LYS A 225 0.02 9.98 15.65
N VAL A 226 0.04 10.11 14.33
CA VAL A 226 0.94 9.39 13.43
C VAL A 226 2.08 10.31 13.02
N PHE A 227 3.28 9.76 12.97
CA PHE A 227 4.50 10.41 12.51
C PHE A 227 5.16 9.52 11.46
N MET A 228 5.45 10.09 10.29
CA MET A 228 6.23 9.42 9.24
C MET A 228 7.66 9.97 9.28
N VAL A 229 8.65 9.10 9.50
CA VAL A 229 10.06 9.48 9.60
C VAL A 229 10.83 8.97 8.39
N ASP A 230 11.36 9.85 7.54
CA ASP A 230 12.21 9.46 6.41
C ASP A 230 13.43 8.68 6.95
N SER A 231 13.67 7.49 6.41
CA SER A 231 14.68 6.59 6.98
C SER A 231 16.14 6.98 6.68
N GLU A 232 16.36 7.92 5.75
CA GLU A 232 17.68 8.41 5.41
C GLU A 232 17.98 9.73 6.10
N SER A 233 17.08 10.72 6.00
CA SER A 233 17.28 12.03 6.64
C SER A 233 16.94 12.04 8.13
N LEU A 234 16.13 11.08 8.60
CA LEU A 234 15.54 11.05 9.94
C LEU A 234 14.64 12.25 10.25
N GLU A 235 14.18 12.96 9.22
CA GLU A 235 13.21 14.04 9.36
C GLU A 235 11.79 13.49 9.39
N VAL A 236 10.92 14.14 10.16
CA VAL A 236 9.49 13.82 10.16
C VAL A 236 8.83 14.54 9.00
N THR A 237 8.37 13.77 8.01
CA THR A 237 7.86 14.29 6.73
C THR A 237 6.35 14.46 6.71
N ARG A 238 5.64 13.77 7.61
CA ARG A 238 4.18 13.84 7.72
C ARG A 238 3.73 13.57 9.14
N GLU A 239 2.78 14.39 9.61
CA GLU A 239 2.05 14.20 10.87
C GLU A 239 0.55 14.29 10.62
N TYR A 240 -0.24 13.41 11.25
CA TYR A 240 -1.71 13.51 11.24
C TYR A 240 -2.32 12.75 12.42
N LEU A 241 -3.61 12.97 12.66
CA LEU A 241 -4.42 12.16 13.58
C LEU A 241 -5.20 11.12 12.79
N THR A 242 -5.29 9.92 13.34
CA THR A 242 -6.07 8.82 12.77
C THR A 242 -6.84 8.09 13.86
N GLU A 243 -7.90 7.40 13.46
CA GLU A 243 -8.65 6.51 14.35
C GLU A 243 -7.98 5.14 14.37
N VAL A 244 -7.95 4.54 15.55
CA VAL A 244 -7.41 3.20 15.80
C VAL A 244 -8.58 2.31 16.15
N HIS A 245 -8.90 1.38 15.28
CA HIS A 245 -9.87 0.33 15.60
C HIS A 245 -9.11 -0.87 16.15
N VAL A 246 -9.49 -1.31 17.35
CA VAL A 246 -9.00 -2.59 17.88
C VAL A 246 -9.84 -3.69 17.23
N PRO A 247 -9.23 -4.63 16.50
CA PRO A 247 -9.93 -5.75 15.90
C PRO A 247 -10.54 -6.68 16.96
#